data_AF-A0A8X6R5L6-F1
#
_entry.id   AF-A0A8X6R5L6-F1
#
_cell.length_a   1.000
_cell.length_b   1.000
_cell.length_c   1.000
_cell.angle_alpha   90.00
_cell.angle_beta   90.00
_cell.angle_gamma   90.00
#
_symmetry.space_group_name_H-M   'P 1'
#
loop_
_entity.id
_entity.type
_entity.pdbx_description
1 polymer ?
#
loop_
_entity_poly.entity_id
_entity_poly.type
_entity_poly.pdbx_seq_one_letter_code
_entity_poly.pdbx_strand_id
1 'polypeptide(L)'
;MDKGSMVADSFRSEQECCAELALVWKHAKEGKGNYYEVDGYLFHRDKILGESIGQLVIPKCRRTKVLRLAHTSVFSSHIGPKKTLERIKYSLFWEGLRGRCEEIL
;
A
#
# COMPACT_ATOMS: atom_id res chain seq x y z
N MET A 1 8.95 8.59 25.88
CA MET A 1 8.74 7.25 25.29
C MET A 1 8.16 7.41 23.89
N ASP A 2 8.86 6.87 22.91
CA ASP A 2 8.60 7.03 21.50
C ASP A 2 7.41 6.17 21.05
N LYS A 3 6.30 6.81 20.66
CA LYS A 3 5.07 6.11 20.21
C LYS A 3 5.17 5.59 18.77
N GLY A 4 6.27 5.87 18.06
CA GLY A 4 6.49 5.40 16.68
C GLY A 4 6.76 3.90 16.58
N SER A 5 7.42 3.31 17.60
CA SER A 5 7.88 1.92 17.58
C SER A 5 6.73 0.88 17.60
N MET A 6 5.68 1.06 18.41
CA MET A 6 4.63 0.04 18.56
C MET A 6 3.72 -0.11 17.32
N VAL A 7 3.63 0.92 16.46
CA VAL A 7 2.79 0.87 15.24
C VAL A 7 3.54 0.22 14.08
N ALA A 8 4.84 0.48 13.93
CA ALA A 8 5.66 -0.06 12.84
C ALA A 8 5.86 -1.59 12.96
N ASP A 9 6.04 -2.09 14.19
CA ASP A 9 6.16 -3.52 14.47
C ASP A 9 4.85 -4.25 14.14
N SER A 10 3.70 -3.64 14.46
CA SER A 10 2.40 -4.25 14.17
C SER A 10 2.13 -4.41 12.67
N PHE A 11 2.55 -3.45 11.84
CA PHE A 11 2.29 -3.50 10.40
C PHE A 11 3.13 -4.56 9.68
N ARG A 12 4.41 -4.71 10.08
CA ARG A 12 5.27 -5.75 9.53
C ARG A 12 4.67 -7.13 9.78
N SER A 13 4.31 -7.41 11.03
CA SER A 13 3.66 -8.68 11.38
C SER A 13 2.34 -8.88 10.61
N GLU A 14 1.56 -7.82 10.39
CA GLU A 14 0.36 -7.91 9.55
C GLU A 14 0.68 -8.23 8.09
N GLN A 15 1.77 -7.71 7.50
CA GLN A 15 2.22 -8.09 6.15
C GLN A 15 2.67 -9.56 6.10
N GLU A 16 3.42 -10.01 7.10
CA GLU A 16 3.99 -11.37 7.17
C GLU A 16 2.90 -12.43 7.41
N CYS A 17 1.95 -12.16 8.31
CA CYS A 17 0.83 -13.05 8.62
C CYS A 17 -0.28 -13.02 7.56
N CYS A 18 -0.17 -12.16 6.54
CA CYS A 18 -1.18 -12.06 5.51
C CYS A 18 -1.06 -13.21 4.50
N ALA A 19 -1.97 -14.18 4.57
CA ALA A 19 -1.95 -15.35 3.70
C ALA A 19 -1.94 -15.01 2.20
N GLU A 20 -2.59 -13.92 1.78
CA GLU A 20 -2.59 -13.48 0.37
C GLU A 20 -1.21 -12.99 -0.10
N LEU A 21 -0.35 -12.56 0.83
CA LEU A 21 0.99 -12.04 0.54
C LEU A 21 2.05 -13.15 0.58
N ALA A 22 1.72 -14.39 0.96
CA ALA A 22 2.70 -15.47 1.05
C ALA A 22 3.43 -15.72 -0.28
N LEU A 23 2.69 -15.76 -1.39
CA LEU A 23 3.29 -15.89 -2.72
C LEU A 23 4.06 -14.62 -3.13
N VAL A 24 3.57 -13.46 -2.73
CA VAL A 24 4.19 -12.16 -3.03
C VAL A 24 5.54 -12.03 -2.33
N TRP A 25 5.65 -12.44 -1.07
CA TRP A 25 6.91 -12.54 -0.33
C TRP A 25 7.90 -13.50 -0.99
N LYS A 26 7.42 -14.65 -1.49
CA LYS A 26 8.26 -15.56 -2.28
C LYS A 26 8.76 -14.89 -3.56
N HIS A 27 7.90 -14.16 -4.26
CA HIS A 27 8.30 -13.41 -5.47
C HIS A 27 9.32 -12.33 -5.18
N ALA A 28 9.21 -11.59 -4.08
CA ALA A 28 10.21 -10.61 -3.67
C ALA A 28 11.60 -11.25 -3.49
N LYS A 29 11.67 -12.40 -2.82
CA LYS A 29 12.92 -13.16 -2.62
C LYS A 29 13.51 -13.70 -3.92
N GLU A 30 12.66 -14.05 -4.88
CA GLU A 30 13.06 -14.56 -6.21
C GLU A 30 13.30 -13.44 -7.24
N GLY A 31 13.08 -12.17 -6.90
CA GLY A 31 13.18 -11.05 -7.84
C GLY A 31 12.12 -11.06 -8.94
N LYS A 32 10.91 -11.58 -8.66
CA LYS A 32 9.81 -11.73 -9.61
C LYS A 32 8.66 -10.75 -9.35
N GLY A 33 7.87 -10.49 -10.39
CA GLY A 33 6.61 -9.74 -10.27
C GLY A 33 6.76 -8.31 -9.77
N ASN A 34 7.94 -7.70 -9.95
CA ASN A 34 8.26 -6.35 -9.45
C ASN A 34 8.17 -6.18 -7.93
N TYR A 35 8.15 -7.27 -7.17
CA TYR A 35 8.16 -7.23 -5.72
C TYR A 35 9.59 -7.22 -5.19
N TYR A 36 9.80 -6.54 -4.06
CA TYR A 36 11.09 -6.48 -3.39
C TYR A 36 10.90 -6.16 -1.90
N GLU A 37 11.90 -6.49 -1.10
CA GLU A 37 11.94 -6.23 0.33
C GLU A 37 12.90 -5.09 0.63
N VAL A 38 12.49 -4.17 1.51
CA VAL A 38 13.35 -3.12 2.07
C VAL A 38 13.08 -3.04 3.56
N ASP A 39 14.14 -3.18 4.37
CA ASP A 39 14.08 -3.17 5.83
C ASP A 39 13.01 -4.10 6.42
N GLY A 40 12.74 -5.24 5.77
CA GLY A 40 11.70 -6.21 6.13
C GLY A 40 10.26 -5.76 5.88
N TYR A 41 10.05 -4.78 5.01
CA TYR A 41 8.76 -4.42 4.46
C TYR A 41 8.67 -4.83 2.99
N LEU A 42 7.49 -5.30 2.58
CA LEU A 42 7.22 -5.71 1.21
C LEU A 42 6.77 -4.50 0.36
N PHE A 43 7.45 -4.31 -0.77
CA PHE A 43 7.16 -3.29 -1.76
C PHE A 43 6.87 -3.89 -3.13
N HIS A 44 6.11 -3.14 -3.93
CA HIS A 44 5.92 -3.35 -5.37
C HIS A 44 6.51 -2.17 -6.13
N ARG A 45 7.16 -2.45 -7.26
CA ARG A 45 7.72 -1.43 -8.16
C ARG A 45 6.78 -1.21 -9.34
N ASP A 46 6.48 0.04 -9.63
CA ASP A 46 5.73 0.43 -10.82
C ASP A 46 6.41 1.61 -11.53
N LYS A 47 6.04 1.85 -12.79
CA LYS A 47 6.46 3.04 -13.55
C LYS A 47 5.28 4.00 -13.67
N ILE A 48 5.36 5.14 -13.00
CA ILE A 48 4.33 6.19 -13.07
C ILE A 48 4.97 7.43 -13.70
N LEU A 49 4.42 7.89 -14.82
CA LEU A 49 4.96 9.01 -15.60
C LEU A 49 6.45 8.85 -15.97
N GLY A 50 6.88 7.62 -16.23
CA GLY A 50 8.27 7.30 -16.58
C GLY A 50 9.20 7.07 -15.38
N GLU A 51 8.78 7.47 -14.17
CA GLU A 51 9.55 7.30 -12.94
C GLU A 51 9.30 5.95 -12.29
N SER A 52 10.37 5.29 -11.83
CA SER A 52 10.27 4.04 -11.06
C SER A 52 9.89 4.37 -9.62
N ILE A 53 8.69 4.00 -9.21
CA ILE A 53 8.15 4.28 -7.88
C ILE A 53 8.06 2.99 -7.06
N GLY A 54 8.48 3.08 -5.80
CA GLY A 54 8.26 2.04 -4.79
C GLY A 54 6.96 2.26 -4.04
N GLN A 55 6.10 1.25 -4.03
CA GLN A 55 4.80 1.29 -3.37
C GLN A 55 4.75 0.23 -2.26
N LEU A 56 4.40 0.62 -1.04
CA LEU A 56 4.26 -0.28 0.09
C LEU A 56 3.06 -1.22 -0.13
N VAL A 57 3.27 -2.52 -0.02
CA VAL A 57 2.19 -3.51 -0.22
C VAL A 57 1.28 -3.55 1.00
N ILE A 58 -0.01 -3.33 0.81
CA ILE A 58 -0.98 -3.25 1.93
C ILE A 58 -1.69 -4.61 2.12
N PRO A 59 -1.57 -5.25 3.30
CA PRO A 59 -2.31 -6.45 3.62
C PRO A 59 -3.82 -6.15 3.72
N LYS A 60 -4.68 -7.11 3.38
CA LYS A 60 -6.16 -6.91 3.34
C LYS A 60 -6.74 -6.30 4.61
N CYS A 61 -6.23 -6.67 5.78
CA CYS A 61 -6.70 -6.13 7.07
C CYS A 61 -6.54 -4.60 7.20
N ARG A 62 -5.60 -3.98 6.46
CA ARG A 62 -5.31 -2.54 6.52
C ARG A 62 -5.99 -1.73 5.41
N ARG A 63 -6.45 -2.37 4.32
CA ARG A 63 -7.03 -1.69 3.14
C ARG A 63 -8.19 -0.76 3.51
N THR A 64 -9.15 -1.22 4.31
CA THR A 64 -10.31 -0.39 4.74
C THR A 64 -9.87 0.82 5.56
N LYS A 65 -8.86 0.67 6.43
CA LYS A 65 -8.33 1.78 7.23
C LYS A 65 -7.60 2.80 6.34
N VAL A 66 -6.79 2.32 5.38
CA VAL A 66 -6.12 3.17 4.39
C VAL A 66 -7.15 3.98 3.58
N LEU A 67 -8.18 3.33 3.06
CA LEU A 67 -9.24 4.00 2.30
C LEU A 67 -10.00 5.03 3.15
N ARG A 68 -10.37 4.67 4.38
CA ARG A 68 -11.02 5.61 5.30
C ARG A 68 -10.14 6.81 5.63
N LEU A 69 -8.84 6.62 5.84
CA LEU A 69 -7.91 7.71 6.11
C LEU A 69 -7.75 8.62 4.90
N ALA A 70 -7.63 8.04 3.71
CA ALA A 70 -7.57 8.80 2.47
C ALA A 70 -8.86 9.61 2.23
N HIS A 71 -10.02 9.05 2.59
CA HIS A 71 -11.29 9.75 2.54
C HIS A 71 -11.37 10.87 3.61
N THR A 72 -11.13 10.57 4.88
CA THR A 72 -11.25 11.53 6.00
C THR A 72 -10.23 12.67 5.96
N SER A 73 -9.00 12.42 5.51
CA SER A 73 -7.99 13.46 5.25
C SER A 73 -8.43 14.47 4.17
N VAL A 74 -9.38 14.08 3.32
CA VAL A 74 -9.83 14.85 2.15
C VAL A 74 -11.06 15.71 2.45
N PHE A 75 -11.89 15.33 3.42
CA PHE A 75 -13.04 16.16 3.86
C PHE A 75 -12.63 17.45 4.58
N SER A 76 -11.34 17.65 4.89
CA SER A 76 -10.89 18.89 5.53
C SER A 76 -10.61 20.06 4.58
N SER A 77 -10.43 19.86 3.25
CA SER A 77 -10.47 20.96 2.24
C SER A 77 -9.89 20.56 0.86
N HIS A 78 -10.66 20.71 -0.22
CA HIS A 78 -10.23 20.96 -1.63
C HIS A 78 -9.70 19.86 -2.59
N ILE A 79 -9.46 18.59 -2.21
CA ILE A 79 -8.88 17.58 -3.13
C ILE A 79 -9.91 16.52 -3.54
N GLY A 80 -10.43 16.55 -4.77
CA GLY A 80 -11.44 15.59 -5.23
C GLY A 80 -10.95 14.12 -5.29
N PRO A 81 -11.86 13.12 -5.33
CA PRO A 81 -11.56 11.69 -5.20
C PRO A 81 -10.49 11.15 -6.15
N LYS A 82 -10.44 11.64 -7.40
CA LYS A 82 -9.40 11.29 -8.38
C LYS A 82 -8.00 11.59 -7.87
N LYS A 83 -7.77 12.79 -7.32
CA LYS A 83 -6.44 13.20 -6.82
C LYS A 83 -6.04 12.42 -5.56
N THR A 84 -7.01 11.99 -4.76
CA THR A 84 -6.81 11.11 -3.60
C THR A 84 -6.33 9.74 -4.02
N LEU A 85 -6.98 9.14 -5.01
CA LEU A 85 -6.60 7.83 -5.53
C LEU A 85 -5.20 7.87 -6.17
N GLU A 86 -4.89 8.93 -6.92
CA GLU A 86 -3.54 9.13 -7.47
C GLU A 86 -2.50 9.17 -6.35
N ARG A 87 -2.72 9.93 -5.27
CA ARG A 87 -1.77 10.01 -4.14
C ARG A 87 -1.54 8.66 -3.45
N ILE A 88 -2.58 7.85 -3.30
CA ILE A 88 -2.44 6.48 -2.78
C ILE A 88 -1.62 5.62 -3.76
N LYS A 89 -1.89 5.70 -5.06
CA LYS A 89 -1.15 4.95 -6.10
C LYS A 89 0.32 5.33 -6.21
N TYR A 90 0.74 6.51 -5.74
CA TYR A 90 2.17 6.86 -5.69
C TYR A 90 2.91 6.21 -4.51
N SER A 91 2.22 5.68 -3.50
CA SER A 91 2.88 5.23 -2.27
C SER A 91 2.45 3.85 -1.78
N LEU A 92 1.26 3.38 -2.12
CA LEU A 92 0.65 2.15 -1.61
C LEU A 92 0.19 1.25 -2.77
N PHE A 93 0.27 -0.06 -2.57
CA PHE A 93 -0.11 -1.06 -3.56
C PHE A 93 -0.91 -2.21 -2.95
N TRP A 94 -1.92 -2.69 -3.66
CA TRP A 94 -2.48 -4.03 -3.52
C TRP A 94 -3.20 -4.41 -4.81
N GLU A 95 -3.35 -5.72 -5.05
CA GLU A 95 -4.10 -6.23 -6.20
C GLU A 95 -5.53 -5.68 -6.21
N GLY A 96 -5.93 -5.05 -7.33
CA GLY A 96 -7.24 -4.41 -7.48
C GLY A 96 -7.31 -2.94 -7.06
N LEU A 97 -6.27 -2.34 -6.46
CA LEU A 97 -6.24 -0.90 -6.15
C LEU A 97 -6.35 -0.03 -7.42
N ARG A 98 -5.73 -0.48 -8.52
CA ARG A 98 -5.75 0.23 -9.80
C ARG A 98 -6.99 -0.09 -10.66
N GLY A 99 -7.76 -1.12 -10.28
CA GLY A 99 -8.79 -1.74 -11.11
C GLY A 99 -10.21 -1.19 -10.96
N ARG A 100 -10.52 -0.34 -9.98
CA ARG A 100 -11.87 0.25 -9.87
C ARG A 100 -11.84 1.70 -9.42
N CYS A 101 -12.18 2.61 -10.33
CA CYS A 101 -12.62 3.96 -10.01
C CYS A 101 -14.07 4.00 -9.49
N GLU A 102 -14.80 2.88 -9.44
CA GLU A 102 -16.23 2.87 -9.11
C GLU A 102 -16.56 1.62 -8.29
N GLU A 103 -16.33 1.66 -6.98
CA GLU A 103 -17.14 0.91 -5.99
C GLU A 103 -16.76 1.19 -4.52
N ILE A 104 -16.01 2.27 -4.26
CA ILE A 104 -15.89 2.84 -2.91
C ILE A 104 -15.93 4.35 -3.08
N LEU A 105 -17.09 4.84 -3.51
CA LEU A 105 -17.60 6.19 -3.29
C LEU A 105 -19.00 6.05 -2.71
#